data_AF-A0A7S2WRT3-F1
#
_entry.id   AF-A0A7S2WRT3-F1
#
_cell.length_a   1.000
_cell.length_b   1.000
_cell.length_c   1.000
_cell.angle_alpha   90.00
_cell.angle_beta   90.00
_cell.angle_gamma   90.00
#
_symmetry.space_group_name_H-M   'P 1'
#
loop_
_entity.id
_entity.type
_entity.pdbx_description
1 polymer ?
#
loop_
_entity_poly.entity_id
_entity_poly.type
_entity_poly.pdbx_seq_one_letter_code
_entity_poly.pdbx_strand_id
1 'polypeptide(L)'
;RVGMVFLEQKRLGWRPLVASWVNKLPPLLVEAGAQEETKLLFETYFEPFVFHLRHTCAIPTPVTDSELCASTLRLLQSIAIDPFLPSGDGKPKDTPKDPLVALEGAFLVSIIWAIGGVTNAQGRLFLDPYFKRLITGTLAQNDSW
;
A
#
# COMPACT_ATOMS: atom_id res chain seq x y z
N ARG A 1 -29.69 23.09 -21.70
CA ARG A 1 -29.02 21.78 -21.95
C ARG A 1 -28.06 21.57 -20.80
N VAL A 2 -28.17 20.48 -20.06
CA VAL A 2 -27.27 20.17 -18.94
C VAL A 2 -26.30 19.11 -19.41
N GLY A 3 -25.00 19.36 -19.29
CA GLY A 3 -23.98 18.34 -19.49
C GLY A 3 -23.89 17.48 -18.24
N MET A 4 -24.20 16.19 -18.34
CA MET A 4 -23.90 15.22 -17.28
C MET A 4 -22.54 14.60 -17.56
N VAL A 5 -21.64 14.65 -16.58
CA VAL A 5 -20.36 13.96 -16.61
C VAL A 5 -20.49 12.73 -15.70
N PHE A 6 -20.51 11.54 -16.30
CA PHE A 6 -20.51 10.28 -15.55
C PHE A 6 -19.08 9.87 -15.25
N LEU A 7 -18.73 9.80 -13.96
CA LEU A 7 -17.44 9.30 -13.50
C LEU A 7 -17.57 7.82 -13.13
N GLU A 8 -16.94 6.95 -13.92
CA GLU A 8 -16.83 5.53 -13.59
C GLU A 8 -15.58 5.29 -12.72
N GLN A 9 -15.76 5.15 -11.41
CA GLN A 9 -14.65 4.97 -10.46
C GLN A 9 -13.78 3.74 -10.74
N LYS A 10 -14.36 2.68 -11.34
CA LYS A 10 -13.61 1.47 -11.72
C LYS A 10 -12.52 1.74 -12.76
N ARG A 11 -12.67 2.75 -13.64
CA ARG A 11 -11.68 3.06 -14.67
C ARG A 11 -10.46 3.81 -14.14
N LEU A 12 -10.60 4.51 -13.02
CA LEU A 12 -9.50 5.29 -12.45
C LEU A 12 -8.45 4.38 -11.80
N GLY A 13 -8.90 3.28 -11.19
CA GLY A 13 -8.02 2.32 -10.51
C GLY A 13 -7.32 2.91 -9.28
N TRP A 14 -6.26 2.23 -8.84
CA TRP A 14 -5.50 2.61 -7.65
C TRP A 14 -4.28 3.49 -7.97
N ARG A 15 -3.71 3.40 -9.18
CA ARG A 15 -2.47 4.09 -9.59
C ARG A 15 -2.53 5.62 -9.44
N PRO A 16 -3.62 6.31 -9.82
CA PRO A 16 -3.71 7.76 -9.63
C PRO A 16 -3.74 8.19 -8.16
N LEU A 17 -4.22 7.34 -7.25
CA LEU A 17 -4.19 7.62 -5.81
C LEU A 17 -2.75 7.62 -5.28
N VAL A 18 -1.95 6.62 -5.68
CA VAL A 18 -0.53 6.56 -5.33
C VAL A 18 0.22 7.74 -5.93
N ALA A 19 -0.01 8.04 -7.20
CA ALA A 19 0.61 9.18 -7.89
C ALA A 19 0.27 10.52 -7.21
N SER A 20 -0.96 10.70 -6.75
CA SER A 20 -1.37 11.90 -6.01
C SER A 20 -0.75 11.95 -4.61
N TRP A 21 -0.62 10.81 -3.94
CA TRP A 21 -0.11 10.71 -2.58
C TRP A 21 1.40 10.97 -2.50
N VAL A 22 2.19 10.42 -3.43
CA VAL A 22 3.66 10.64 -3.45
C VAL A 22 4.05 12.10 -3.66
N ASN A 23 3.16 12.91 -4.26
CA ASN A 23 3.37 14.35 -4.42
C ASN A 23 3.19 15.14 -3.11
N LYS A 24 2.69 14.51 -2.04
CA LYS A 24 2.48 15.12 -0.72
C LYS A 24 3.54 14.71 0.29
N LEU A 25 4.58 13.98 -0.15
CA LEU A 25 5.66 13.54 0.74
C LEU A 25 6.48 14.74 1.24
N PRO A 26 6.94 14.71 2.51
CA PRO A 26 7.89 15.68 3.04
C PRO A 26 9.19 15.74 2.22
N PRO A 27 9.87 16.90 2.13
CA PRO A 27 11.10 17.07 1.35
C PRO A 27 12.19 16.03 1.66
N LEU A 28 12.39 15.70 2.94
CA LEU A 28 13.38 14.70 3.36
C LEU A 28 13.16 13.31 2.72
N LEU A 29 11.90 12.89 2.58
CA LEU A 29 11.56 11.62 1.95
C LEU A 29 11.69 11.70 0.43
N VAL A 30 11.34 12.85 -0.16
CA VAL A 30 11.51 13.09 -1.60
C VAL A 30 12.99 13.05 -1.99
N GLU A 31 13.86 13.72 -1.24
CA GLU A 31 15.31 13.72 -1.45
C GLU A 31 15.91 12.31 -1.33
N ALA A 32 15.35 11.48 -0.46
CA ALA A 32 15.74 10.08 -0.32
C ALA A 32 15.24 9.16 -1.46
N GLY A 33 14.39 9.63 -2.37
CA GLY A 33 13.85 8.82 -3.46
C GLY A 33 12.55 8.06 -3.13
N ALA A 34 11.86 8.40 -2.03
CA ALA A 34 10.67 7.69 -1.56
C ALA A 34 9.51 7.68 -2.57
N GLN A 35 9.47 8.62 -3.53
CA GLN A 35 8.41 8.70 -4.53
C GLN A 35 8.44 7.50 -5.49
N GLU A 36 9.61 7.17 -6.03
CA GLU A 36 9.78 6.04 -6.94
C GLU A 36 9.71 4.73 -6.18
N GLU A 37 10.29 4.67 -4.98
CA GLU A 37 10.20 3.49 -4.11
C GLU A 37 8.75 3.15 -3.77
N THR A 38 7.94 4.14 -3.37
CA THR A 38 6.51 3.91 -3.09
C THR A 38 5.79 3.34 -4.31
N LYS A 39 6.02 3.89 -5.51
CA LYS A 39 5.37 3.38 -6.73
C LYS A 39 5.79 1.93 -6.98
N LEU A 40 7.08 1.64 -6.87
CA LEU A 40 7.63 0.30 -7.05
C LEU A 40 7.03 -0.70 -6.06
N LEU A 41 6.90 -0.33 -4.78
CA LEU A 41 6.28 -1.16 -3.75
C LEU A 41 4.82 -1.49 -4.06
N PHE A 42 4.04 -0.53 -4.53
CA PHE A 42 2.66 -0.78 -4.92
C PHE A 42 2.56 -1.70 -6.16
N GLU A 43 3.36 -1.47 -7.20
CA GLU A 43 3.39 -2.35 -8.38
C GLU A 43 3.85 -3.77 -8.01
N THR A 44 4.88 -3.89 -7.17
CA THR A 44 5.51 -5.18 -6.82
C THR A 44 4.69 -6.00 -5.83
N TYR A 45 4.01 -5.35 -4.87
CA TYR A 45 3.34 -6.03 -3.77
C TYR A 45 1.83 -5.81 -3.73
N PHE A 46 1.36 -4.59 -3.96
CA PHE A 46 -0.06 -4.28 -3.84
C PHE A 46 -0.89 -4.96 -4.92
N GLU A 47 -0.51 -4.83 -6.20
CA GLU A 47 -1.24 -5.46 -7.30
C GLU A 47 -1.33 -6.99 -7.18
N PRO A 48 -0.23 -7.76 -6.97
CA PRO A 48 -0.33 -9.21 -6.82
C PRO A 48 -1.08 -9.64 -5.55
N PHE A 49 -0.97 -8.89 -4.45
CA PHE A 49 -1.67 -9.25 -3.22
C PHE A 49 -3.19 -9.00 -3.31
N VAL A 50 -3.60 -7.90 -3.94
CA VAL A 50 -5.02 -7.66 -4.28
C VAL A 50 -5.52 -8.72 -5.26
N PHE A 51 -4.73 -9.07 -6.27
CA PHE A 51 -5.08 -10.14 -7.21
C PHE A 51 -5.35 -11.46 -6.46
N HIS A 52 -4.45 -11.88 -5.57
CA HIS A 52 -4.64 -13.10 -4.79
C HIS A 52 -5.90 -13.02 -3.91
N LEU A 53 -6.09 -11.91 -3.17
CA LEU A 53 -7.30 -11.67 -2.37
C LEU A 53 -8.58 -11.88 -3.19
N ARG A 54 -8.66 -11.30 -4.40
CA ARG A 54 -9.87 -11.36 -5.24
C ARG A 54 -10.17 -12.77 -5.77
N HIS A 55 -9.15 -13.59 -5.98
CA HIS A 55 -9.31 -14.91 -6.60
C HIS A 55 -9.47 -16.05 -5.58
N THR A 56 -8.86 -15.93 -4.39
CA THR A 56 -8.79 -17.05 -3.44
C THR A 56 -9.56 -16.80 -2.14
N CYS A 57 -9.84 -15.56 -1.80
CA CYS A 57 -10.35 -15.20 -0.48
C CYS A 57 -11.80 -14.72 -0.53
N ALA A 58 -12.58 -15.09 0.48
CA ALA A 58 -13.90 -14.52 0.68
C ALA A 58 -13.79 -13.07 1.17
N ILE A 59 -14.59 -12.17 0.59
CA ILE A 59 -14.66 -10.75 0.93
C ILE A 59 -16.08 -10.48 1.44
N PRO A 60 -16.32 -10.51 2.76
CA PRO A 60 -17.66 -10.41 3.33
C PRO A 60 -18.34 -9.06 3.09
N THR A 61 -17.55 -8.00 2.93
CA THR A 61 -18.03 -6.64 2.67
C THR A 61 -17.48 -6.15 1.34
N PRO A 62 -18.33 -5.68 0.41
CA PRO A 62 -17.86 -5.13 -0.86
C PRO A 62 -16.86 -4.00 -0.62
N VAL A 63 -15.67 -4.15 -1.20
CA VAL A 63 -14.62 -3.13 -1.19
C VAL A 63 -14.00 -3.07 -2.57
N THR A 64 -13.65 -1.87 -3.02
CA THR A 64 -12.97 -1.60 -4.29
C THR A 64 -11.45 -1.59 -4.11
N ASP A 65 -10.71 -1.77 -5.20
CA ASP A 65 -9.24 -1.72 -5.15
C ASP A 65 -8.73 -0.31 -4.79
N SER A 66 -9.47 0.72 -5.18
CA SER A 66 -9.21 2.11 -4.78
C SER A 66 -9.37 2.32 -3.27
N GLU A 67 -10.36 1.70 -2.63
CA GLU A 67 -10.54 1.75 -1.17
C GLU A 67 -9.44 0.97 -0.44
N LEU A 68 -9.03 -0.19 -0.94
CA LEU A 68 -7.89 -0.93 -0.42
C LEU A 68 -6.61 -0.09 -0.51
N CYS A 69 -6.34 0.52 -1.66
CA CYS A 69 -5.21 1.41 -1.87
C CYS A 69 -5.25 2.62 -0.92
N ALA A 70 -6.40 3.28 -0.81
CA ALA A 70 -6.58 4.41 0.09
C ALA A 70 -6.36 4.01 1.55
N SER A 71 -6.79 2.81 1.96
CA SER A 71 -6.55 2.27 3.30
C SER A 71 -5.05 2.05 3.54
N THR A 72 -4.34 1.41 2.60
CA THR A 72 -2.89 1.21 2.66
C THR A 72 -2.15 2.54 2.75
N LEU A 73 -2.50 3.53 1.92
CA LEU A 73 -1.88 4.86 1.92
C LEU A 73 -2.12 5.63 3.24
N ARG A 74 -3.30 5.48 3.86
CA ARG A 74 -3.59 6.11 5.16
C ARG A 74 -2.78 5.48 6.28
N LEU A 75 -2.65 4.16 6.30
CA LEU A 75 -1.78 3.47 7.26
C LEU A 75 -0.32 3.87 7.03
N LEU A 76 0.12 3.90 5.76
CA LEU A 76 1.48 4.30 5.40
C LEU A 76 1.76 5.75 5.82
N GLN A 77 0.82 6.66 5.64
CA GLN A 77 0.93 8.04 6.15
C GLN A 77 1.14 8.06 7.67
N SER A 78 0.31 7.32 8.41
CA SER A 78 0.37 7.32 9.88
C SER A 78 1.66 6.68 10.43
N ILE A 79 2.21 5.68 9.74
CA ILE A 79 3.39 4.94 10.19
C ILE A 79 4.68 5.58 9.67
N ALA A 80 4.72 5.96 8.40
CA ALA A 80 5.92 6.38 7.69
C ALA A 80 6.10 7.89 7.57
N ILE A 81 5.08 8.73 7.80
CA ILE A 81 5.21 10.18 7.62
C ILE A 81 5.06 10.94 8.93
N ASP A 82 4.12 10.57 9.80
CA ASP A 82 3.95 11.23 11.10
C ASP A 82 5.22 11.28 11.97
N PRO A 83 6.13 10.28 11.92
CA PRO A 83 7.43 10.38 12.57
C PRO A 83 8.41 11.38 11.93
N PHE A 84 8.26 11.66 10.63
CA PHE A 84 9.13 12.56 9.86
C PHE A 84 8.63 14.01 9.84
N LEU A 85 7.38 14.25 10.27
CA LEU A 85 6.85 15.59 10.43
C LEU A 85 7.44 16.24 11.69
N PRO A 86 7.80 17.54 11.65
CA PRO A 86 8.29 18.25 12.81
C PRO A 86 7.23 18.19 13.93
N SER A 87 7.67 17.90 15.16
CA SER A 87 6.77 17.99 16.32
C SER A 87 6.29 19.43 16.48
N GLY A 88 5.09 19.64 17.04
CA GLY A 88 4.57 20.98 17.35
C GLY A 88 5.51 21.85 18.20
N ASP A 89 6.47 21.22 18.88
CA ASP A 89 7.51 21.85 19.69
C ASP A 89 8.77 22.29 18.89
N GLY A 90 8.78 22.13 17.56
CA GLY A 90 9.92 22.50 16.70
C GLY A 90 11.16 21.61 16.85
N LYS A 91 11.09 20.55 17.67
CA LYS A 91 12.18 19.58 17.82
C LYS A 91 12.17 18.57 16.67
N PRO A 92 13.32 18.29 16.05
CA PRO A 92 13.44 17.16 15.13
C PRO A 92 13.10 15.88 15.90
N LYS A 93 12.15 15.10 15.40
CA LYS A 93 11.91 13.74 15.89
C LYS A 93 13.09 12.87 15.47
N ASP A 94 13.28 11.75 16.17
CA ASP A 94 14.26 10.73 15.78
C ASP A 94 13.90 10.17 14.40
N THR A 95 14.44 10.79 13.36
CA THR A 95 14.32 10.34 11.99
C THR A 95 15.12 9.05 11.83
N PRO A 96 14.53 7.99 11.24
CA PRO A 96 15.27 6.77 10.91
C PRO A 96 16.55 7.07 10.12
N LYS A 97 17.62 6.32 10.42
CA LYS A 97 18.91 6.45 9.72
C LYS A 97 18.79 6.15 8.23
N ASP A 98 17.88 5.24 7.87
CA ASP A 98 17.54 4.90 6.49
C ASP A 98 16.02 5.11 6.28
N PRO A 99 15.63 6.22 5.62
CA PRO A 99 14.23 6.54 5.39
C PRO A 99 13.53 5.57 4.42
N LEU A 100 14.26 4.98 3.46
CA LEU A 100 13.68 4.06 2.49
C LEU A 100 13.39 2.71 3.13
N VAL A 101 14.32 2.17 3.91
CA VAL A 101 14.08 0.92 4.67
C VAL A 101 12.92 1.09 5.66
N ALA A 102 12.81 2.25 6.30
CA ALA A 102 11.68 2.57 7.17
C ALA A 102 10.35 2.63 6.39
N LEU A 103 10.36 3.22 5.20
CA LEU A 103 9.20 3.28 4.31
C LEU A 103 8.76 1.89 3.84
N GLU A 104 9.70 1.04 3.40
CA GLU A 104 9.44 -0.34 3.01
C GLU A 104 8.82 -1.14 4.16
N GLY A 105 9.42 -1.08 5.34
CA GLY A 105 8.89 -1.76 6.53
C GLY A 105 7.49 -1.26 6.90
N ALA A 106 7.26 0.05 6.85
CA ALA A 106 5.96 0.66 7.10
C ALA A 106 4.92 0.24 6.04
N PHE A 107 5.33 0.13 4.78
CA PHE A 107 4.47 -0.35 3.69
C PHE A 107 4.05 -1.80 3.91
N LEU A 108 4.98 -2.69 4.29
CA LEU A 108 4.66 -4.10 4.57
C LEU A 108 3.63 -4.23 5.72
N VAL A 109 3.77 -3.45 6.78
CA VAL A 109 2.76 -3.44 7.85
C VAL A 109 1.43 -2.90 7.33
N SER A 110 1.47 -1.78 6.58
CA SER A 110 0.27 -1.12 6.07
C SER A 110 -0.55 -2.02 5.16
N ILE A 111 0.09 -2.73 4.22
CA ILE A 111 -0.60 -3.58 3.26
C ILE A 111 -1.23 -4.82 3.92
N ILE A 112 -0.54 -5.42 4.90
CA ILE A 112 -1.07 -6.57 5.66
C ILE A 112 -2.35 -6.16 6.39
N TRP A 113 -2.35 -5.01 7.05
CA TRP A 113 -3.52 -4.54 7.80
C TRP A 113 -4.65 -4.05 6.90
N ALA A 114 -4.33 -3.38 5.78
CA ALA A 114 -5.34 -2.89 4.85
C ALA A 114 -6.05 -4.01 4.08
N ILE A 115 -5.31 -4.99 3.56
CA ILE A 115 -5.84 -6.06 2.71
C ILE A 115 -6.28 -7.26 3.55
N GLY A 116 -5.46 -7.68 4.53
CA GLY A 116 -5.77 -8.82 5.40
C GLY A 116 -6.97 -8.58 6.33
N GLY A 117 -7.28 -7.30 6.63
CA GLY A 117 -8.45 -6.91 7.41
C GLY A 117 -9.79 -7.07 6.70
N VAL A 118 -9.79 -7.15 5.36
CA VAL A 118 -11.02 -7.24 4.55
C VAL A 118 -11.56 -8.66 4.43
N THR A 119 -10.70 -9.67 4.58
CA THR A 119 -11.10 -11.07 4.46
C THR A 119 -11.41 -11.72 5.82
N ASN A 120 -11.98 -12.93 5.78
CA ASN A 120 -12.28 -13.72 6.96
C ASN A 120 -11.03 -14.47 7.48
N ALA A 121 -11.19 -15.23 8.56
CA ALA A 121 -10.09 -15.99 9.16
C ALA A 121 -9.43 -16.99 8.18
N GLN A 122 -10.22 -17.64 7.32
CA GLN A 122 -9.70 -18.59 6.32
C GLN A 122 -8.90 -17.87 5.22
N GLY A 123 -9.40 -16.74 4.71
CA GLY A 123 -8.66 -15.96 3.72
C GLY A 123 -7.29 -15.49 4.21
N ARG A 124 -7.18 -15.13 5.50
CA ARG A 124 -5.87 -14.80 6.10
C ARG A 124 -4.89 -15.96 6.11
N LEU A 125 -5.36 -17.20 6.25
CA LEU A 125 -4.51 -18.40 6.19
C LEU A 125 -3.95 -18.65 4.78
N PHE A 126 -4.66 -18.22 3.73
CA PHE A 126 -4.15 -18.28 2.35
C PHE A 126 -3.22 -17.10 2.02
N LEU A 127 -3.57 -15.90 2.48
CA LEU A 127 -2.81 -14.68 2.21
C LEU A 127 -1.44 -14.67 2.90
N ASP A 128 -1.33 -15.14 4.15
CA ASP A 128 -0.08 -15.12 4.91
C ASP A 128 1.09 -15.85 4.21
N PRO A 129 0.97 -17.15 3.84
CA PRO A 129 2.05 -17.85 3.14
C PRO A 129 2.30 -17.30 1.73
N TYR A 130 1.26 -16.82 1.04
CA TYR A 130 1.43 -16.17 -0.26
C TYR A 130 2.27 -14.89 -0.15
N PHE A 131 1.93 -14.02 0.79
CA PHE A 131 2.64 -12.76 1.00
C PHE A 131 4.09 -12.99 1.46
N LYS A 132 4.31 -13.96 2.35
CA LYS A 132 5.66 -14.38 2.75
C LYS A 132 6.50 -14.83 1.55
N ARG A 133 5.94 -15.61 0.64
CA ARG A 133 6.64 -16.04 -0.58
C ARG A 133 6.92 -14.88 -1.54
N LEU A 134 6.02 -13.89 -1.58
CA LEU A 134 6.17 -12.69 -2.39
C LEU A 134 7.37 -11.84 -1.90
N ILE A 135 7.48 -11.61 -0.59
CA ILE A 135 8.59 -10.83 0.00
C ILE A 135 9.93 -11.57 -0.04
N THR A 136 9.94 -12.91 0.01
CA THR A 136 11.18 -13.71 -0.08
C THR A 136 11.60 -14.03 -1.52
N GLY A 137 10.84 -13.57 -2.54
CA GLY A 137 11.10 -13.85 -3.95
C GLY A 137 10.95 -15.33 -4.34
N THR A 138 10.34 -16.16 -3.50
CA THR A 138 10.24 -17.62 -3.69
C THR A 138 9.05 -18.02 -4.56
N LEU A 139 8.28 -17.06 -5.09
CA LEU A 139 7.18 -17.35 -6.02
C LEU A 139 7.67 -17.98 -7.33
N ALA A 140 8.89 -17.65 -7.79
CA ALA A 140 9.47 -18.18 -9.02
C ALA A 140 9.87 -19.67 -8.96
N GLN A 141 9.91 -20.29 -7.77
CA GLN A 141 10.36 -21.69 -7.60
C GLN A 141 9.23 -22.71 -7.65
N ASN A 142 8.01 -22.31 -7.99
CA ASN A 142 6.85 -23.20 -7.93
C ASN A 142 6.22 -23.33 -9.33
N ASP A 143 6.58 -24.40 -10.05
CA ASP A 143 6.11 -24.82 -11.38
C ASP A 143 4.60 -25.16 -11.46
N SER A 144 3.78 -24.66 -10.53
CA SER A 144 2.34 -24.91 -10.47
C SER A 144 1.48 -23.79 -11.09
N TRP A 145 2.10 -22.91 -11.89
CA TRP A 145 1.42 -21.90 -12.71
C TRP A 145 1.96 -21.93 -14.13
#